data_AF-A0AAD5BYQ3-F1
#
_entry.id   AF-A0AAD5BYQ3-F1
#
_cell.length_a   1.000
_cell.length_b   1.000
_cell.length_c   1.000
_cell.angle_alpha   90.00
_cell.angle_beta   90.00
_cell.angle_gamma   90.00
#
_symmetry.space_group_name_H-M   'P 1'
#
loop_
_entity.id
_entity.type
_entity.pdbx_description
1 polymer ?
#
loop_
_entity_poly.entity_id
_entity_poly.type
_entity_poly.pdbx_seq_one_letter_code
_entity_poly.pdbx_strand_id
1 'polypeptide(L)'
;MAMSPLAWSAFEEGALARAWIDVSEYGDTGKSGAFWRRVSNHFHTIMQREEYRVHHQLNSKWRDLRPKLMRFNIIYNNLYDHRDLDEVGLMKTANDHYWWQNNDMFFHMAAWRVIKDHPDFFSET
;
A
#
# COMPACT_ATOMS: atom_id res chain seq x y z
N MET A 1 -19.17 -7.27 23.85
CA MET A 1 -18.48 -8.12 22.86
C MET A 1 -17.38 -7.27 22.23
N ALA A 2 -16.11 -7.66 22.36
CA ALA A 2 -15.03 -6.99 21.65
C ALA A 2 -15.11 -7.41 20.18
N MET A 3 -15.36 -6.46 19.27
CA MET A 3 -15.23 -6.72 17.84
C MET A 3 -13.75 -7.02 17.57
N SER A 4 -13.44 -8.25 17.18
CA SER A 4 -12.15 -8.56 16.59
C SER A 4 -11.92 -7.62 15.40
N PRO A 5 -10.70 -7.05 15.23
CA PRO A 5 -10.45 -6.21 14.08
C PRO A 5 -10.65 -7.06 12.81
N LEU A 6 -11.56 -6.63 11.93
CA LEU A 6 -11.72 -7.25 10.62
C LEU A 6 -10.35 -7.28 9.93
N ALA A 7 -9.84 -8.48 9.65
CA ALA A 7 -8.62 -8.67 8.88
C ALA A 7 -8.74 -7.95 7.54
N TRP A 8 -7.68 -7.28 7.10
CA TRP A 8 -7.64 -6.65 5.79
C TRP A 8 -7.28 -7.71 4.74
N SER A 9 -8.09 -7.85 3.71
CA SER A 9 -7.78 -8.68 2.56
C SER A 9 -6.78 -7.97 1.63
N ALA A 10 -6.05 -8.73 0.83
CA ALA A 10 -5.16 -8.17 -0.19
C ALA A 10 -5.92 -7.26 -1.18
N PHE A 11 -7.16 -7.61 -1.53
CA PHE A 11 -8.01 -6.79 -2.38
C PHE A 11 -8.35 -5.44 -1.71
N GLU A 12 -8.71 -5.44 -0.43
CA GLU A 12 -8.92 -4.18 0.31
C GLU A 12 -7.66 -3.33 0.39
N GLU A 13 -6.48 -3.93 0.60
CA GLU A 13 -5.22 -3.18 0.59
C GLU A 13 -4.93 -2.55 -0.77
N GLY A 14 -5.18 -3.28 -1.85
CA GLY A 14 -5.08 -2.76 -3.23
C GLY A 14 -6.06 -1.63 -3.50
N ALA A 15 -7.32 -1.79 -3.09
CA ALA A 15 -8.35 -0.75 -3.20
C ALA A 15 -8.00 0.51 -2.38
N LEU A 16 -7.46 0.34 -1.18
CA LEU A 16 -6.98 1.45 -0.35
C LEU A 16 -5.82 2.18 -1.02
N ALA A 17 -4.86 1.45 -1.59
CA ALA A 17 -3.75 2.05 -2.34
C ALA A 17 -4.22 2.84 -3.55
N ARG A 18 -5.18 2.29 -4.31
CA ARG A 18 -5.77 2.99 -5.46
C ARG A 18 -6.51 4.25 -5.03
N ALA A 19 -7.38 4.15 -4.02
CA ALA A 19 -8.11 5.29 -3.51
C ALA A 19 -7.18 6.39 -2.96
N TRP A 20 -6.04 6.02 -2.36
CA TRP A 20 -5.06 7.00 -1.90
C TRP A 20 -4.38 7.71 -3.07
N ILE A 21 -3.98 7.00 -4.13
CA ILE A 21 -3.40 7.60 -5.35
C ILE A 21 -4.40 8.58 -5.97
N ASP A 22 -5.62 8.11 -6.25
CA ASP A 22 -6.64 8.90 -6.93
C ASP A 22 -6.90 10.24 -6.22
N VAL A 23 -6.87 10.26 -4.88
CA VAL A 23 -7.07 11.48 -4.11
C VAL A 23 -5.81 12.35 -4.03
N SER A 24 -4.63 11.72 -3.98
CA SER A 24 -3.34 12.42 -3.89
C SER A 24 -2.98 13.18 -5.17
N GLU A 25 -3.42 12.69 -6.34
CA GLU A 25 -3.20 13.35 -7.65
C GLU A 25 -3.82 14.77 -7.73
N TYR A 26 -4.76 15.10 -6.84
CA TYR A 26 -5.35 16.45 -6.74
C TYR A 26 -4.52 17.43 -5.89
N GLY A 27 -3.27 17.08 -5.55
CA GLY A 27 -2.35 17.94 -4.78
C GLY A 27 -2.64 18.01 -3.29
N ASP A 28 -3.48 17.12 -2.76
CA ASP A 28 -3.76 16.98 -1.33
C ASP A 28 -3.06 15.73 -0.79
N THR A 29 -1.86 15.88 -0.25
CA THR A 29 -1.17 14.82 0.53
C THR A 29 -1.33 15.09 2.03
N GLY A 30 -2.55 15.41 2.44
CA GLY A 30 -2.84 15.90 3.79
C GLY A 30 -3.13 14.80 4.80
N LYS A 31 -2.51 14.89 5.99
CA LYS A 31 -2.91 14.17 7.22
C LYS A 31 -4.33 14.54 7.71
N SER A 32 -5.10 15.31 6.94
CA SER A 32 -6.35 15.93 7.35
C SER A 32 -7.51 14.92 7.34
N GLY A 33 -8.48 15.13 8.22
CA GLY A 33 -9.71 14.31 8.21
C GLY A 33 -10.49 14.44 6.89
N ALA A 34 -10.40 15.59 6.22
CA ALA A 34 -11.06 15.81 4.92
C ALA A 34 -10.44 14.95 3.81
N PHE A 35 -9.11 14.85 3.76
CA PHE A 35 -8.41 13.95 2.85
C PHE A 35 -8.87 12.50 3.06
N TRP A 36 -8.82 12.00 4.29
CA TRP A 36 -9.22 10.63 4.60
C TRP A 36 -10.70 10.34 4.34
N ARG A 37 -11.59 11.34 4.40
CA ARG A 37 -12.98 11.19 3.96
C ARG A 37 -13.07 10.99 2.45
N ARG A 38 -12.31 11.72 1.65
CA ARG A 38 -12.27 11.52 0.18
C ARG A 38 -11.71 10.14 -0.17
N VAL A 39 -10.62 9.73 0.49
CA VAL A 39 -10.05 8.37 0.33
C VAL A 39 -11.10 7.31 0.69
N SER A 40 -11.84 7.51 1.79
CA SER A 40 -12.94 6.62 2.19
C SER A 40 -14.02 6.50 1.12
N ASN A 41 -14.44 7.61 0.50
CA ASN A 41 -15.45 7.61 -0.56
C ASN A 41 -14.97 6.85 -1.81
N HIS A 42 -13.72 7.09 -2.25
CA HIS A 42 -13.12 6.35 -3.36
C HIS A 42 -12.99 4.85 -3.04
N PHE A 43 -12.53 4.51 -1.83
CA PHE A 43 -12.40 3.13 -1.37
C PHE A 43 -13.74 2.38 -1.45
N HIS A 44 -14.82 2.94 -0.91
CA HIS A 44 -16.13 2.29 -0.96
C HIS A 44 -16.70 2.18 -2.38
N THR A 45 -16.41 3.17 -3.25
CA THR A 45 -16.76 3.12 -4.67
C THR A 45 -16.07 1.95 -5.37
N ILE A 46 -14.77 1.75 -5.13
CA ILE A 46 -14.01 0.60 -5.68
C ILE A 46 -14.53 -0.72 -5.14
N MET A 47 -14.84 -0.78 -3.84
CA MET A 47 -15.32 -1.99 -3.18
C MET A 47 -16.76 -2.36 -3.58
N GLN A 48 -17.53 -1.43 -4.17
CA GLN A 48 -18.95 -1.57 -4.50
C GLN A 48 -19.79 -2.04 -3.30
N ARG A 49 -19.48 -1.51 -2.12
CA ARG A 49 -20.12 -1.87 -0.86
C ARG A 49 -20.44 -0.63 -0.05
N GLU A 50 -21.51 -0.72 0.74
CA GLU A 50 -21.84 0.29 1.75
C GLU A 50 -20.69 0.48 2.74
N GLU A 51 -20.66 1.64 3.40
CA GLU A 51 -19.58 2.00 4.29
C GLU A 51 -19.42 1.01 5.45
N TYR A 52 -18.35 0.23 5.42
CA TYR A 52 -18.03 -0.78 6.45
C TYR A 52 -16.66 -0.56 7.10
N ARG A 53 -15.83 0.32 6.50
CA ARG A 53 -14.55 0.77 7.07
C ARG A 53 -14.59 2.28 7.17
N VAL A 54 -14.47 2.82 8.38
CA VAL A 54 -14.46 4.28 8.56
C VAL A 54 -13.10 4.87 8.22
N HIS A 55 -13.07 6.13 7.79
CA HIS A 55 -11.84 6.84 7.39
C HIS A 55 -10.67 6.75 8.40
N HIS A 56 -10.95 6.67 9.71
CA HIS A 56 -9.92 6.44 10.73
C HIS A 56 -9.24 5.07 10.60
N GLN A 57 -9.98 4.01 10.26
CA GLN A 57 -9.43 2.68 10.04
C GLN A 57 -8.58 2.64 8.77
N LEU A 58 -9.00 3.33 7.70
CA LEU A 58 -8.23 3.47 6.46
C LEU A 58 -6.91 4.19 6.73
N ASN A 59 -6.95 5.31 7.46
CA ASN A 59 -5.76 6.07 7.85
C ASN A 59 -4.79 5.20 8.66
N SER A 60 -5.28 4.54 9.72
CA SER A 60 -4.46 3.66 10.54
C SER A 60 -3.84 2.52 9.72
N LYS A 61 -4.63 1.90 8.81
CA LYS A 61 -4.11 0.86 7.92
C LYS A 61 -3.05 1.38 6.97
N TRP A 62 -3.28 2.54 6.36
CA TRP A 62 -2.33 3.15 5.44
C TRP A 62 -1.01 3.52 6.12
N ARG A 63 -1.08 4.05 7.35
CA ARG A 63 0.12 4.37 8.14
C ARG A 63 0.96 3.15 8.48
N ASP A 64 0.34 1.98 8.68
CA ASP A 64 1.04 0.70 8.83
C ASP A 64 1.58 0.17 7.48
N LEU A 65 0.78 0.29 6.42
CA LEU A 65 1.07 -0.27 5.11
C LEU A 65 2.17 0.49 4.37
N ARG A 66 2.09 1.82 4.31
CA ARG A 66 3.02 2.71 3.55
C ARG A 66 4.50 2.40 3.81
N PRO A 67 5.02 2.34 5.05
CA PRO A 67 6.43 2.07 5.27
C PRO A 67 6.87 0.68 4.77
N LYS A 68 5.99 -0.33 4.85
CA LYS A 68 6.26 -1.68 4.32
C LYS A 68 6.37 -1.64 2.79
N LEU A 69 5.44 -0.94 2.14
CA LEU A 69 5.46 -0.74 0.69
C LEU A 69 6.73 0.00 0.23
N MET A 70 7.14 1.06 0.95
CA MET A 70 8.36 1.81 0.66
C MET A 70 9.61 0.93 0.75
N ARG A 71 9.79 0.21 1.86
CA ARG A 71 10.94 -0.69 2.05
C ARG A 71 11.03 -1.75 0.97
N PHE A 72 9.91 -2.40 0.67
CA PHE A 72 9.87 -3.43 -0.37
C PHE A 72 10.22 -2.85 -1.75
N ASN A 73 9.72 -1.64 -2.08
CA ASN A 73 10.01 -1.01 -3.37
C ASN A 73 11.49 -0.65 -3.52
N ILE A 74 12.14 -0.17 -2.47
CA ILE A 74 13.59 0.13 -2.49
C ILE A 74 14.39 -1.15 -2.78
N ILE A 75 14.05 -2.26 -2.10
CA ILE A 75 14.70 -3.55 -2.34
C ILE A 75 14.48 -4.01 -3.78
N TYR A 76 13.24 -3.96 -4.26
CA TYR A 76 12.89 -4.38 -5.61
C TYR A 76 13.62 -3.55 -6.68
N ASN A 77 13.63 -2.23 -6.56
CA ASN A 77 14.29 -1.33 -7.52
C ASN A 77 15.80 -1.54 -7.56
N ASN A 78 16.44 -1.71 -6.40
CA ASN A 78 17.88 -2.03 -6.34
C ASN A 78 18.21 -3.33 -7.09
N LEU A 79 17.36 -4.36 -6.98
CA LEU A 79 17.54 -5.61 -7.72
C LEU A 79 17.26 -5.43 -9.22
N TYR A 80 16.25 -4.64 -9.56
CA TYR A 80 15.85 -4.33 -10.93
C TYR A 80 16.90 -3.51 -11.69
N ASP A 81 17.71 -2.70 -11.00
CA ASP A 81 18.76 -1.89 -11.61
C ASP A 81 20.07 -2.66 -11.88
N HIS A 82 20.27 -3.83 -11.25
CA HIS A 82 21.51 -4.63 -11.32
C HIS A 82 21.33 -5.98 -12.03
N ARG A 83 20.60 -6.00 -13.15
CA ARG A 83 19.93 -7.20 -13.70
C ARG A 83 20.82 -8.36 -14.15
N ASP A 84 20.40 -9.55 -13.71
CA ASP A 84 20.49 -10.84 -14.43
C ASP A 84 19.24 -11.73 -14.19
N LEU A 85 18.15 -11.20 -13.59
CA LEU A 85 16.97 -11.97 -13.17
C LEU A 85 15.70 -11.58 -13.93
N ASP A 86 14.82 -12.56 -14.16
CA ASP A 86 13.45 -12.34 -14.63
C ASP A 86 12.54 -11.82 -13.50
N GLU A 87 11.30 -11.44 -13.80
CA GLU A 87 10.39 -10.87 -12.81
C GLU A 87 10.14 -11.83 -11.64
N VAL A 88 10.04 -13.13 -11.91
CA VAL A 88 9.84 -14.16 -10.89
C VAL A 88 11.05 -14.23 -9.95
N GLY A 89 12.26 -14.24 -10.52
CA GLY A 89 13.52 -14.19 -9.78
C GLY A 89 13.64 -12.94 -8.92
N LEU A 90 13.38 -11.76 -9.51
CA LEU A 90 13.38 -10.49 -8.78
C LEU A 90 12.42 -10.52 -7.60
N MET A 91 11.19 -11.00 -7.79
CA MET A 91 10.18 -11.07 -6.74
C MET A 91 10.58 -12.02 -5.61
N LYS A 92 11.17 -13.17 -5.94
CA LYS A 92 11.66 -14.12 -4.95
C LYS A 92 12.80 -13.51 -4.13
N THR A 93 13.82 -12.97 -4.80
CA THR A 93 14.97 -12.35 -4.13
C THR A 93 14.58 -11.13 -3.30
N ALA A 94 13.63 -10.31 -3.78
CA ALA A 94 13.11 -9.17 -3.03
C ALA A 94 12.39 -9.60 -1.74
N ASN A 95 11.61 -10.69 -1.78
CA ASN A 95 10.97 -11.25 -0.58
C ASN A 95 11.99 -11.80 0.41
N ASP A 96 13.00 -12.53 -0.07
CA ASP A 96 14.06 -13.06 0.79
C ASP A 96 14.81 -11.92 1.49
N HIS A 97 15.21 -10.87 0.75
CA HIS A 97 15.83 -9.67 1.31
C HIS A 97 14.92 -8.96 2.32
N TYR A 98 13.64 -8.80 1.99
CA TYR A 98 12.68 -8.15 2.89
C TYR A 98 12.53 -8.93 4.21
N TRP A 99 12.44 -10.27 4.14
CA TRP A 99 12.36 -11.13 5.31
C TRP A 99 13.61 -11.00 6.19
N TRP A 100 14.81 -11.06 5.61
CA TRP A 100 16.06 -10.87 6.36
C TRP A 100 16.13 -9.53 7.09
N GLN A 101 15.56 -8.46 6.50
CA GLN A 101 15.60 -7.12 7.09
C GLN A 101 14.48 -6.84 8.09
N ASN A 102 13.32 -7.51 7.98
CA ASN A 102 12.12 -7.16 8.75
C ASN A 102 11.63 -8.30 9.65
N ASN A 103 12.21 -9.49 9.54
CA ASN A 103 11.76 -10.72 10.21
C ASN A 103 10.27 -11.03 9.95
N ASP A 104 9.79 -10.66 8.76
CA ASP A 104 8.40 -10.84 8.31
C ASP A 104 8.35 -10.95 6.79
N MET A 105 7.40 -11.72 6.27
CA MET A 105 7.19 -11.89 4.83
C MET A 105 6.36 -10.74 4.27
N PHE A 106 6.64 -10.34 3.04
CA PHE A 106 5.88 -9.28 2.40
C PHE A 106 4.60 -9.81 1.75
N PHE A 107 3.46 -9.63 2.43
CA PHE A 107 2.15 -10.06 1.92
C PHE A 107 1.34 -8.96 1.21
N HIS A 108 1.88 -7.74 1.12
CA HIS A 108 1.15 -6.54 0.65
C HIS A 108 1.24 -6.31 -0.86
N MET A 109 1.29 -7.40 -1.63
CA MET A 109 1.56 -7.38 -3.07
C MET A 109 0.53 -6.61 -3.90
N ALA A 110 -0.76 -6.72 -3.55
CA ALA A 110 -1.82 -6.03 -4.27
C ALA A 110 -1.70 -4.51 -4.15
N ALA A 111 -1.41 -4.00 -2.95
CA ALA A 111 -1.16 -2.59 -2.73
C ALA A 111 0.15 -2.13 -3.41
N TRP A 112 1.23 -2.91 -3.28
CA TRP A 112 2.51 -2.56 -3.90
C TRP A 112 2.43 -2.44 -5.43
N ARG A 113 1.73 -3.37 -6.11
CA ARG A 113 1.54 -3.31 -7.56
C ARG A 113 0.82 -2.06 -8.03
N VAL A 114 -0.02 -1.46 -7.19
CA VAL A 114 -0.74 -0.23 -7.51
C VAL A 114 0.16 1.00 -7.41
N ILE A 115 1.09 1.00 -6.45
CA ILE A 115 1.88 2.20 -6.12
C ILE A 115 3.30 2.19 -6.70
N LYS A 116 3.85 1.03 -7.10
CA LYS A 116 5.28 0.86 -7.38
C LYS A 116 5.84 1.80 -8.47
N ASP A 117 4.98 2.21 -9.39
CA ASP A 117 5.33 3.09 -10.53
C ASP A 117 4.86 4.55 -10.30
N HIS A 118 4.30 4.87 -9.13
CA HIS A 118 3.77 6.21 -8.85
C HIS A 118 4.90 7.17 -8.42
N PRO A 119 5.20 8.23 -9.20
CA PRO A 119 6.38 9.07 -9.01
C PRO A 119 6.40 9.81 -7.67
N ASP A 120 5.24 10.28 -7.19
CA ASP A 120 5.18 11.04 -5.93
C ASP A 120 5.16 10.16 -4.67
N PHE A 121 4.98 8.85 -4.81
CA PHE A 121 4.85 7.99 -3.64
C PHE A 121 6.19 7.76 -2.95
N PHE A 122 7.28 7.70 -3.73
CA PHE A 122 8.64 7.41 -3.25
C PHE A 122 9.58 8.62 -3.27
N SER A 123 9.12 9.80 -3.71
CA SER A 123 9.96 11.01 -3.81
C SER A 123 10.16 11.75 -2.48
N GLU A 124 9.42 11.39 -1.43
CA GLU A 124 9.59 11.92 -0.08
C GLU A 124 10.54 11.04 0.77
N THR A 125 11.84 11.19 0.57
CA THR A 125 12.89 10.80 1.54
C THR A 125 13.79 11.97 1.87
#